data_AF-A0A7W0HQI2-F1
#
_entry.id   AF-A0A7W0HQI2-F1
#
_cell.length_a   1.000
_cell.length_b   1.000
_cell.length_c   1.000
_cell.angle_alpha   90.00
_cell.angle_beta   90.00
_cell.angle_gamma   90.00
#
_symmetry.space_group_name_H-M   'P 1'
#
loop_
_entity.id
_entity.type
_entity.pdbx_description
1 polymer ?
#
loop_
_entity_poly.entity_id
_entity_poly.type
_entity_poly.pdbx_seq_one_letter_code
_entity_poly.pdbx_strand_id
1 'polypeptide(L)'
;MTTPTDRSIVITRAFDAPRALVYDAWTKPDLLMRWYGADGWRLVECEIDLRPGGRWRYYSIGPGGEGMGSSGVYREVVPGERLVTTEVFDEQSYPGEALNTIEFTGDTLVTITLTYDSRAIRDIQLRYPMERGITQAFRRLDRVLMNWTLEVVVVPVSDVDRAKEFYADKLGFKVDHDTDTGTGTRFVQLTPPGSGCSIVIGQGTGNTMAPGSLQGLQLVVNDIHAARAELVERGMELGEIQVFGAEGPRAAKEGDDLNNVGFLFFSDPDGNGWAIQQITSRP
;
A
#
# COMPACT_ATOMS: atom_id res chain seq x y z
N MET A 1 -19.51 11.17 -15.85
CA MET A 1 -19.84 12.49 -15.25
C MET A 1 -21.31 12.78 -15.54
N THR A 2 -22.07 13.33 -14.59
CA THR A 2 -23.49 13.65 -14.76
C THR A 2 -23.84 15.00 -14.13
N THR A 3 -25.04 15.52 -14.39
CA THR A 3 -25.57 16.77 -13.80
C THR A 3 -26.94 16.51 -13.18
N PRO A 4 -26.99 15.86 -12.00
CA PRO A 4 -28.26 15.41 -11.40
C PRO A 4 -29.14 16.56 -10.90
N THR A 5 -28.58 17.75 -10.71
CA THR A 5 -29.32 18.98 -10.44
C THR A 5 -28.83 20.09 -11.34
N ASP A 6 -29.58 21.19 -11.42
CA ASP A 6 -29.20 22.36 -12.21
C ASP A 6 -27.88 23.01 -11.76
N ARG A 7 -27.44 22.75 -10.52
CA ARG A 7 -26.29 23.40 -9.87
C ARG A 7 -25.11 22.48 -9.59
N SER A 8 -25.20 21.20 -9.93
CA SER A 8 -24.21 20.21 -9.51
C SER A 8 -23.61 19.44 -10.68
N ILE A 9 -22.33 19.12 -10.59
CA ILE A 9 -21.64 18.15 -11.44
C ILE A 9 -21.22 16.98 -10.55
N VAL A 10 -21.56 15.76 -10.96
CA VAL A 10 -21.21 14.54 -10.22
C VAL A 10 -20.27 13.68 -11.05
N ILE A 11 -19.20 13.25 -10.40
CA ILE A 11 -18.18 12.34 -10.94
C ILE A 11 -18.12 11.14 -10.01
N THR A 12 -18.18 9.94 -10.58
CA THR A 12 -18.08 8.69 -9.83
C THR A 12 -17.00 7.83 -10.46
N ARG A 13 -16.11 7.27 -9.64
CA ARG A 13 -15.00 6.42 -10.07
C ARG A 13 -14.70 5.36 -9.02
N ALA A 14 -14.53 4.12 -9.44
CA ALA A 14 -13.95 3.06 -8.60
C ALA A 14 -12.43 2.99 -8.81
N PHE A 15 -11.69 2.73 -7.73
CA PHE A 15 -10.23 2.54 -7.72
C PHE A 15 -9.87 1.17 -7.18
N ASP A 16 -8.91 0.47 -7.78
CA ASP A 16 -8.46 -0.84 -7.31
C ASP A 16 -7.45 -0.72 -6.15
N ALA A 17 -7.90 -0.17 -5.02
CA ALA A 17 -7.11 -0.04 -3.80
C ALA A 17 -8.02 0.07 -2.57
N PRO A 18 -7.55 -0.34 -1.37
CA PRO A 18 -8.29 -0.16 -0.13
C PRO A 18 -8.68 1.31 0.09
N ARG A 19 -9.92 1.53 0.54
CA ARG A 19 -10.48 2.86 0.87
C ARG A 19 -9.53 3.77 1.66
N ALA A 20 -8.77 3.22 2.60
CA ALA A 20 -7.79 3.99 3.38
C ALA A 20 -6.68 4.62 2.52
N LEU A 21 -6.15 3.88 1.54
CA LEU A 21 -5.14 4.40 0.60
C LEU A 21 -5.73 5.42 -0.36
N VAL A 22 -6.98 5.18 -0.80
CA VAL A 22 -7.71 6.14 -1.63
C VAL A 22 -7.93 7.44 -0.84
N TYR A 23 -8.40 7.38 0.40
CA TYR A 23 -8.56 8.56 1.25
C TYR A 23 -7.22 9.30 1.46
N ASP A 24 -6.16 8.58 1.78
CA ASP A 24 -4.81 9.13 1.94
C ASP A 24 -4.33 9.89 0.70
N ALA A 25 -4.67 9.41 -0.50
CA ALA A 25 -4.31 10.07 -1.75
C ALA A 25 -4.98 11.45 -1.93
N TRP A 26 -6.08 11.72 -1.21
CA TRP A 26 -6.74 13.03 -1.17
C TRP A 26 -6.27 13.94 -0.04
N THR A 27 -5.64 13.39 1.01
CA THR A 27 -5.39 14.13 2.25
C THR A 27 -3.92 14.28 2.62
N LYS A 28 -3.03 13.47 2.01
CA LYS A 28 -1.58 13.58 2.22
C LYS A 28 -0.96 14.39 1.07
N PRO A 29 -0.33 15.54 1.34
CA PRO A 29 0.26 16.39 0.30
C PRO A 29 1.20 15.63 -0.66
N ASP A 30 2.10 14.80 -0.12
CA ASP A 30 3.07 14.04 -0.91
C ASP A 30 2.43 13.04 -1.89
N LEU A 31 1.23 12.53 -1.58
CA LEU A 31 0.48 11.66 -2.48
C LEU A 31 -0.28 12.48 -3.50
N LEU A 32 -0.98 13.54 -3.06
CA LEU A 32 -1.80 14.40 -3.91
C LEU A 32 -0.96 15.03 -5.03
N MET A 33 0.25 15.49 -4.72
CA MET A 33 1.19 16.06 -5.70
C MET A 33 1.59 15.10 -6.83
N ARG A 34 1.48 13.78 -6.64
CA ARG A 34 1.88 12.78 -7.65
C ARG A 34 0.84 12.62 -8.76
N TRP A 35 -0.44 12.82 -8.45
CA TRP A 35 -1.53 12.51 -9.39
C TRP A 35 -2.40 13.71 -9.77
N TYR A 36 -2.45 14.76 -8.95
CA TYR A 36 -3.32 15.91 -9.19
C TYR A 36 -2.94 16.67 -10.47
N GLY A 37 -3.95 17.03 -11.26
CA GLY A 37 -3.81 17.75 -12.52
C GLY A 37 -3.81 16.88 -13.78
N ALA A 38 -4.26 17.47 -14.88
CA ALA A 38 -4.27 16.88 -16.21
C ALA A 38 -2.83 16.56 -16.73
N ASP A 39 -2.72 15.84 -17.85
CA ASP A 39 -1.41 15.55 -18.44
C ASP A 39 -0.68 16.85 -18.81
N GLY A 40 0.59 16.97 -18.42
CA GLY A 40 1.40 18.18 -18.59
C GLY A 40 1.29 19.18 -17.44
N TRP A 41 0.28 19.07 -16.57
CA TRP A 41 0.13 19.88 -15.37
C TRP A 41 0.79 19.23 -14.16
N ARG A 42 1.52 20.02 -13.39
CA ARG A 42 2.21 19.60 -12.16
C ARG A 42 1.78 20.46 -11.00
N LEU A 43 1.30 19.84 -9.93
CA LEU A 43 1.10 20.49 -8.65
C LEU A 43 2.47 20.73 -8.00
N VAL A 44 2.84 21.98 -7.79
CA VAL A 44 4.15 22.37 -7.24
C VAL A 44 4.06 22.91 -5.81
N GLU A 45 2.86 23.27 -5.37
CA GLU A 45 2.55 23.68 -3.99
C GLU A 45 1.30 22.93 -3.53
N CYS A 46 1.36 22.32 -2.36
CA CYS A 46 0.26 21.59 -1.76
C CYS A 46 0.28 21.72 -0.24
N GLU A 47 -0.52 22.63 0.29
CA GLU A 47 -0.71 22.81 1.72
C GLU A 47 -2.09 22.29 2.13
N ILE A 48 -2.13 21.48 3.19
CA ILE A 48 -3.35 20.86 3.72
C ILE A 48 -3.34 20.96 5.26
N ASP A 49 -4.27 21.72 5.83
CA ASP A 49 -4.65 21.65 7.25
C ASP A 49 -5.93 20.80 7.38
N LEU A 50 -5.76 19.48 7.49
CA LEU A 50 -6.86 18.50 7.40
C LEU A 50 -7.69 18.42 8.70
N ARG A 51 -8.53 19.43 8.90
CA ARG A 51 -9.54 19.47 9.98
C ARG A 51 -10.67 20.42 9.60
N PRO A 52 -11.87 20.30 10.20
CA PRO A 52 -12.91 21.30 10.00
C PRO A 52 -12.40 22.72 10.33
N GLY A 53 -12.62 23.66 9.40
CA GLY A 53 -12.11 25.03 9.44
C GLY A 53 -10.65 25.20 8.99
N GLY A 54 -9.92 24.11 8.76
CA GLY A 54 -8.57 24.14 8.21
C GLY A 54 -8.56 24.55 6.75
N ARG A 55 -7.47 25.21 6.34
CA ARG A 55 -7.29 25.74 4.99
C ARG A 55 -6.45 24.80 4.15
N TRP A 56 -6.66 24.83 2.84
CA TRP A 56 -5.76 24.21 1.87
C TRP A 56 -5.40 25.20 0.76
N ARG A 57 -4.24 24.98 0.15
CA ARG A 57 -3.71 25.81 -0.94
C ARG A 57 -2.98 24.94 -1.94
N TYR A 58 -3.37 25.07 -3.21
CA TYR A 58 -2.76 24.38 -4.35
C TYR A 58 -2.24 25.39 -5.37
N TYR A 59 -1.07 25.11 -5.94
CA TYR A 59 -0.55 25.85 -7.09
C TYR A 59 0.01 24.88 -8.13
N SER A 60 -0.53 24.94 -9.34
CA SER A 60 -0.14 24.09 -10.47
C SER A 60 0.55 24.87 -11.57
N ILE A 61 1.53 24.25 -12.22
CA ILE A 61 2.19 24.77 -13.43
C ILE A 61 1.83 23.87 -14.61
N GLY A 62 1.30 24.47 -15.68
CA GLY A 62 0.95 23.80 -16.92
C GLY A 62 2.13 23.64 -17.89
N PRO A 63 1.94 22.94 -19.01
CA PRO A 63 3.01 22.60 -19.95
C PRO A 63 3.70 23.81 -20.61
N GLY A 64 3.02 24.95 -20.72
CA GLY A 64 3.58 26.20 -21.24
C GLY A 64 4.16 27.14 -20.17
N GLY A 65 4.19 26.71 -18.90
CA GLY A 65 4.62 27.53 -17.76
C GLY A 65 3.51 28.36 -17.13
N GLU A 66 2.27 28.22 -17.58
CA GLU A 66 1.09 28.87 -17.00
C GLU A 66 0.88 28.43 -15.55
N GLY A 67 0.54 29.38 -14.68
CA GLY A 67 0.21 29.14 -13.27
C GLY A 67 -1.29 29.04 -13.03
N MET A 68 -1.70 28.14 -12.16
CA MET A 68 -3.09 28.05 -11.70
C MET A 68 -3.10 27.76 -10.20
N GLY A 69 -3.50 28.77 -9.42
CA GLY A 69 -3.71 28.64 -7.98
C GLY A 69 -5.18 28.41 -7.64
N SER A 70 -5.42 27.55 -6.65
CA SER A 70 -6.72 27.41 -5.99
C SER A 70 -6.55 27.26 -4.49
N SER A 71 -7.58 27.61 -3.73
CA SER A 71 -7.59 27.49 -2.28
C SER A 71 -9.00 27.26 -1.75
N GLY A 72 -9.10 26.87 -0.49
CA GLY A 72 -10.39 26.66 0.16
C GLY A 72 -10.28 26.31 1.63
N VAL A 73 -11.43 25.94 2.19
CA VAL A 73 -11.58 25.57 3.59
C VAL A 73 -12.31 24.24 3.71
N TYR A 74 -11.80 23.32 4.51
CA TYR A 74 -12.51 22.10 4.89
C TYR A 74 -13.71 22.46 5.77
N ARG A 75 -14.92 22.25 5.27
CA ARG A 75 -16.18 22.39 6.03
C ARG A 75 -16.45 21.16 6.89
N GLU A 76 -16.10 19.98 6.39
CA GLU A 76 -16.31 18.69 7.04
C GLU A 76 -15.15 17.75 6.71
N VAL A 77 -14.70 16.99 7.71
CA VAL A 77 -13.69 15.93 7.56
C VAL A 77 -14.14 14.73 8.38
N VAL A 78 -14.51 13.65 7.70
CA VAL A 78 -14.80 12.34 8.31
C VAL A 78 -13.75 11.37 7.77
N PRO A 79 -12.75 10.99 8.59
CA PRO A 79 -11.65 10.13 8.15
C PRO A 79 -12.11 8.86 7.45
N GLY A 80 -11.59 8.62 6.23
CA GLY A 80 -11.91 7.44 5.43
C GLY A 80 -13.29 7.44 4.77
N GLU A 81 -14.13 8.46 4.98
CA GLU A 81 -15.53 8.44 4.55
C GLU A 81 -15.94 9.67 3.74
N ARG A 82 -15.57 10.88 4.19
CA ARG A 82 -16.12 12.11 3.61
C ARG A 82 -15.22 13.33 3.80
N LEU A 83 -15.13 14.13 2.74
CA LEU A 83 -14.53 15.47 2.77
C LEU A 83 -15.51 16.45 2.15
N VAL A 84 -15.75 17.58 2.83
CA VAL A 84 -16.47 18.71 2.24
C VAL A 84 -15.56 19.92 2.30
N THR A 85 -15.33 20.55 1.16
CA THR A 85 -14.42 21.67 1.03
C THR A 85 -14.95 22.73 0.11
N THR A 86 -14.66 23.99 0.41
CA THR A 86 -14.86 25.09 -0.55
C THR A 86 -13.73 25.13 -1.56
N GLU A 87 -13.92 25.77 -2.70
CA GLU A 87 -12.88 26.00 -3.70
C GLU A 87 -13.07 27.34 -4.39
N VAL A 88 -11.97 28.09 -4.46
CA VAL A 88 -11.84 29.36 -5.17
C VAL A 88 -10.52 29.33 -5.95
N PHE A 89 -10.56 29.73 -7.22
CA PHE A 89 -9.37 29.91 -8.05
C PHE A 89 -8.86 31.35 -7.93
N ASP A 90 -7.55 31.56 -8.01
CA ASP A 90 -6.96 32.90 -7.93
C ASP A 90 -7.44 33.80 -9.08
N GLU A 91 -7.62 33.22 -10.26
CA GLU A 91 -8.14 33.87 -11.47
C GLU A 91 -9.51 33.29 -11.88
N GLN A 92 -10.45 33.24 -10.94
CA GLN A 92 -11.79 32.68 -11.17
C GLN A 92 -12.63 33.53 -12.13
N SER A 93 -13.33 32.87 -13.07
CA SER A 93 -14.18 33.52 -14.08
C SER A 93 -15.62 33.80 -13.62
N TYR A 94 -15.93 33.54 -12.34
CA TYR A 94 -17.27 33.68 -11.77
C TYR A 94 -17.20 34.04 -10.27
N PRO A 95 -18.23 34.70 -9.70
CA PRO A 95 -18.25 35.04 -8.28
C PRO A 95 -18.63 33.84 -7.40
N GLY A 96 -18.19 33.87 -6.14
CA GLY A 96 -18.54 32.86 -5.12
C GLY A 96 -17.52 31.72 -5.03
N GLU A 97 -17.83 30.73 -4.20
CA GLU A 97 -17.02 29.51 -4.04
C GLU A 97 -17.79 28.30 -4.54
N ALA A 98 -17.07 27.31 -5.08
CA ALA A 98 -17.65 25.99 -5.31
C ALA A 98 -17.62 25.20 -4.00
N LEU A 99 -18.61 24.33 -3.79
CA LEU A 99 -18.61 23.36 -2.70
C LEU A 99 -18.35 21.96 -3.27
N ASN A 100 -17.22 21.39 -2.89
CA ASN A 100 -16.75 20.09 -3.33
C ASN A 100 -17.01 19.08 -2.20
N THR A 101 -17.88 18.12 -2.46
CA THR A 101 -18.17 16.99 -1.57
C THR A 101 -17.56 15.73 -2.16
N ILE A 102 -16.70 15.05 -1.41
CA ILE A 102 -16.02 13.83 -1.80
C ILE A 102 -16.42 12.74 -0.81
N GLU A 103 -17.02 11.67 -1.33
CA GLU A 103 -17.51 10.54 -0.54
C GLU A 103 -16.77 9.27 -0.95
N PHE A 104 -16.26 8.55 0.05
CA PHE A 104 -15.53 7.30 -0.08
C PHE A 104 -16.42 6.17 0.45
N THR A 105 -17.03 5.42 -0.46
CA THR A 105 -18.06 4.43 -0.17
C THR A 105 -17.68 3.04 -0.67
N GLY A 106 -18.18 2.00 0.01
CA GLY A 106 -17.71 0.63 -0.23
C GLY A 106 -16.19 0.53 -0.04
N ASP A 107 -15.57 -0.43 -0.72
CA ASP A 107 -14.11 -0.61 -0.60
C ASP A 107 -13.32 0.32 -1.53
N THR A 108 -13.95 0.83 -2.59
CA THR A 108 -13.22 1.40 -3.75
C THR A 108 -13.89 2.59 -4.44
N LEU A 109 -15.13 2.97 -4.09
CA LEU A 109 -15.92 3.94 -4.85
C LEU A 109 -15.77 5.36 -4.31
N VAL A 110 -15.32 6.28 -5.17
CA VAL A 110 -15.27 7.71 -4.90
C VAL A 110 -16.36 8.44 -5.69
N THR A 111 -17.17 9.22 -4.99
CA THR A 111 -18.14 10.15 -5.60
C THR A 111 -17.75 11.58 -5.26
N ILE A 112 -17.54 12.41 -6.29
CA ILE A 112 -17.24 13.83 -6.17
C ILE A 112 -18.45 14.61 -6.70
N THR A 113 -19.01 15.44 -5.84
CA THR A 113 -20.09 16.38 -6.17
C THR A 113 -19.56 17.80 -6.07
N LEU A 114 -19.46 18.49 -7.21
CA LEU A 114 -19.13 19.90 -7.32
C LEU A 114 -20.45 20.69 -7.37
N THR A 115 -20.69 21.55 -6.39
CA THR A 115 -21.91 22.37 -6.29
C THR A 115 -21.59 23.85 -6.46
N TYR A 116 -22.37 24.53 -7.30
CA TYR A 116 -22.22 25.96 -7.60
C TYR A 116 -23.46 26.76 -7.16
N ASP A 117 -23.30 28.07 -7.01
CA ASP A 117 -24.41 28.94 -6.60
C ASP A 117 -25.57 28.97 -7.61
N SER A 118 -25.28 28.85 -8.90
CA SER A 118 -26.28 28.92 -9.96
C SER A 118 -26.00 27.96 -11.12
N ARG A 119 -27.05 27.67 -11.89
CA ARG A 119 -26.95 26.93 -13.16
C ARG A 119 -26.00 27.59 -14.15
N ALA A 120 -26.04 28.92 -14.25
CA ALA A 120 -25.18 29.68 -15.15
C ALA A 120 -23.69 29.43 -14.85
N ILE A 121 -23.31 29.42 -13.57
CA ILE A 121 -21.93 29.13 -13.15
C ILE A 121 -21.55 27.68 -13.48
N ARG A 122 -22.42 26.72 -13.17
CA ARG A 122 -22.20 25.32 -13.51
C ARG A 122 -21.99 25.13 -15.01
N ASP A 123 -22.79 25.81 -15.84
CA ASP A 123 -22.68 25.76 -17.30
C ASP A 123 -21.38 26.42 -17.81
N ILE A 124 -20.86 27.46 -17.15
CA ILE A 124 -19.51 28.01 -17.42
C ILE A 124 -18.46 26.91 -17.22
N GLN A 125 -18.54 26.16 -16.11
CA GLN A 125 -17.57 25.12 -15.79
C GLN A 125 -17.58 23.97 -16.81
N LEU A 126 -18.76 23.58 -17.29
CA LEU A 126 -18.90 22.56 -18.33
C LEU A 126 -18.29 22.94 -19.70
N ARG A 127 -17.97 24.22 -19.93
CA ARG A 127 -17.25 24.63 -21.15
C ARG A 127 -15.77 24.30 -21.10
N TYR A 128 -15.20 24.12 -19.91
CA TYR A 128 -13.82 23.66 -19.75
C TYR A 128 -13.75 22.15 -19.97
N PRO A 129 -12.62 21.61 -20.47
CA PRO A 129 -12.45 20.18 -20.72
C PRO A 129 -12.23 19.36 -19.43
N MET A 130 -13.05 19.59 -18.41
CA MET A 130 -12.92 18.99 -17.07
C MET A 130 -12.95 17.47 -17.13
N GLU A 131 -13.86 16.89 -17.92
CA GLU A 131 -13.97 15.43 -18.05
C GLU A 131 -12.66 14.79 -18.51
N ARG A 132 -12.00 15.41 -19.51
CA ARG A 132 -10.68 14.98 -19.97
C ARG A 132 -9.63 15.12 -18.86
N GLY A 133 -9.58 16.28 -18.20
CA GLY A 133 -8.59 16.56 -17.16
C GLY A 133 -8.71 15.61 -15.96
N ILE A 134 -9.93 15.37 -15.48
CA ILE A 134 -10.21 14.43 -14.40
C ILE A 134 -9.88 13.00 -14.80
N THR A 135 -10.24 12.58 -16.02
CA THR A 135 -9.91 11.24 -16.52
C THR A 135 -8.39 11.01 -16.53
N GLN A 136 -7.62 12.01 -16.94
CA GLN A 136 -6.15 11.95 -16.92
C GLN A 136 -5.61 11.91 -15.49
N ALA A 137 -6.10 12.77 -14.60
CA ALA A 137 -5.70 12.78 -13.19
C ALA A 137 -5.98 11.44 -12.50
N PHE A 138 -7.16 10.85 -12.72
CA PHE A 138 -7.52 9.55 -12.14
C PHE A 138 -6.70 8.40 -12.70
N ARG A 139 -6.28 8.44 -13.97
CA ARG A 139 -5.31 7.47 -14.50
C ARG A 139 -3.93 7.60 -13.83
N ARG A 140 -3.52 8.83 -13.47
CA ARG A 140 -2.29 9.02 -12.67
C ARG A 140 -2.47 8.48 -11.27
N LEU A 141 -3.63 8.68 -10.67
CA LEU A 141 -3.96 8.14 -9.35
C LEU A 141 -3.99 6.61 -9.36
N ASP A 142 -4.52 5.96 -10.39
CA ASP A 142 -4.45 4.50 -10.56
C ASP A 142 -2.99 3.99 -10.45
N ARG A 143 -2.01 4.76 -10.97
CA ARG A 143 -0.58 4.42 -10.83
C ARG A 143 -0.01 4.68 -9.43
N VAL A 144 -0.51 5.69 -8.72
CA VAL A 144 -0.11 5.98 -7.33
C VAL A 144 -0.68 4.94 -6.38
N LEU A 145 -1.90 4.47 -6.65
CA LEU A 145 -2.60 3.45 -5.88
C LEU A 145 -2.19 2.02 -6.25
N MET A 146 -1.52 1.83 -7.39
CA MET A 146 -1.00 0.53 -7.82
C MET A 146 -0.05 -0.03 -6.76
N ASN A 147 -0.53 -1.00 -6.00
CA ASN A 147 0.25 -1.64 -4.94
C ASN A 147 0.83 -2.95 -5.45
N TRP A 148 2.15 -3.00 -5.62
CA TRP A 148 2.84 -4.23 -5.97
C TRP A 148 3.22 -4.97 -4.69
N THR A 149 2.36 -5.88 -4.25
CA THR A 149 2.63 -6.73 -3.08
C THR A 149 3.34 -8.02 -3.49
N LEU A 150 4.32 -8.45 -2.69
CA LEU A 150 4.91 -9.77 -2.86
C LEU A 150 3.93 -10.80 -2.28
N GLU A 151 3.30 -11.57 -3.16
CA GLU A 151 2.24 -12.52 -2.77
C GLU A 151 2.80 -13.89 -2.41
N VAL A 152 3.71 -14.41 -3.22
CA VAL A 152 4.21 -15.79 -3.06
C VAL A 152 5.65 -15.92 -3.52
N VAL A 153 6.44 -16.66 -2.74
CA VAL A 153 7.80 -17.05 -3.09
C VAL A 153 7.86 -18.56 -3.28
N VAL A 154 8.47 -19.02 -4.37
CA VAL A 154 8.68 -20.44 -4.62
C VAL A 154 9.93 -20.91 -3.87
N VAL A 155 9.78 -21.92 -3.01
CA VAL A 155 10.90 -22.51 -2.27
C VAL A 155 11.25 -23.88 -2.88
N PRO A 156 12.48 -24.09 -3.38
CA PRO A 156 12.86 -25.36 -4.01
C PRO A 156 13.09 -26.44 -2.95
N VAL A 157 12.31 -27.51 -3.01
CA VAL A 157 12.40 -28.64 -2.08
C VAL A 157 12.48 -29.95 -2.84
N SER A 158 13.22 -30.93 -2.31
CA SER A 158 13.31 -32.27 -2.91
C SER A 158 12.14 -33.19 -2.51
N ASP A 159 11.53 -32.92 -1.35
CA ASP A 159 10.41 -33.70 -0.80
C ASP A 159 9.36 -32.75 -0.19
N VAL A 160 8.14 -32.79 -0.75
CA VAL A 160 7.04 -31.90 -0.36
C VAL A 160 6.48 -32.23 1.02
N ASP A 161 6.38 -33.50 1.38
CA ASP A 161 5.80 -33.89 2.67
C ASP A 161 6.77 -33.55 3.82
N ARG A 162 8.07 -33.85 3.63
CA ARG A 162 9.10 -33.46 4.59
C ARG A 162 9.19 -31.94 4.76
N ALA A 163 9.13 -31.20 3.67
CA ALA A 163 9.14 -29.73 3.72
C ALA A 163 7.87 -29.19 4.38
N LYS A 164 6.69 -29.75 4.06
CA LYS A 164 5.42 -29.34 4.67
C LYS A 164 5.43 -29.56 6.18
N GLU A 165 5.87 -30.72 6.66
CA GLU A 165 6.00 -30.99 8.11
C GLU A 165 6.92 -29.95 8.78
N PHE A 166 8.05 -29.64 8.15
CA PHE A 166 8.95 -28.61 8.67
C PHE A 166 8.30 -27.21 8.71
N TYR A 167 7.75 -26.72 7.59
CA TYR A 167 7.18 -25.38 7.53
C TYR A 167 5.90 -25.24 8.37
N ALA A 168 5.02 -26.25 8.36
CA ALA A 168 3.77 -26.21 9.08
C ALA A 168 3.95 -26.48 10.57
N ASP A 169 4.64 -27.57 10.94
CA ASP A 169 4.65 -28.06 12.32
C ASP A 169 5.81 -27.49 13.13
N LYS A 170 6.98 -27.28 12.51
CA LYS A 170 8.15 -26.68 13.20
C LYS A 170 8.09 -25.16 13.17
N LEU A 171 7.92 -24.55 12.00
CA LEU A 171 7.86 -23.10 11.85
C LEU A 171 6.47 -22.50 12.15
N GLY A 172 5.42 -23.32 12.20
CA GLY A 172 4.06 -22.84 12.50
C GLY A 172 3.38 -22.13 11.35
N PHE A 173 3.82 -22.33 10.10
CA PHE A 173 3.16 -21.71 8.95
C PHE A 173 1.80 -22.36 8.71
N LYS A 174 0.80 -21.54 8.41
CA LYS A 174 -0.54 -22.04 8.09
C LYS A 174 -0.51 -22.66 6.70
N VAL A 175 -0.96 -23.90 6.56
CA VAL A 175 -1.23 -24.52 5.25
C VAL A 175 -2.50 -23.91 4.68
N ASP A 176 -2.38 -23.08 3.65
CA ASP A 176 -3.53 -22.45 3.00
C ASP A 176 -4.12 -23.37 1.92
N HIS A 177 -3.23 -24.00 1.15
CA HIS A 177 -3.59 -24.95 0.11
C HIS A 177 -2.64 -26.12 0.10
N ASP A 178 -3.17 -27.33 -0.06
CA ASP A 178 -2.43 -28.54 -0.39
C ASP A 178 -3.21 -29.22 -1.51
N THR A 179 -2.81 -28.95 -2.75
CA THR A 179 -3.58 -29.30 -3.94
C THR A 179 -2.79 -30.27 -4.80
N ASP A 180 -3.37 -31.44 -5.05
CA ASP A 180 -2.95 -32.36 -6.09
C ASP A 180 -3.82 -32.13 -7.33
N THR A 181 -3.19 -31.83 -8.47
CA THR A 181 -3.90 -31.56 -9.72
C THR A 181 -4.37 -32.84 -10.44
N GLY A 182 -4.03 -34.03 -9.91
CA GLY A 182 -4.34 -35.32 -10.51
C GLY A 182 -3.48 -35.67 -11.74
N THR A 183 -2.55 -34.77 -12.13
CA THR A 183 -1.62 -34.95 -13.24
C THR A 183 -0.19 -35.24 -12.75
N GLY A 184 -0.05 -35.71 -11.50
CA GLY A 184 1.25 -35.93 -10.86
C GLY A 184 1.94 -34.65 -10.41
N THR A 185 1.19 -33.54 -10.31
CA THR A 185 1.69 -32.24 -9.88
C THR A 185 0.97 -31.85 -8.59
N ARG A 186 1.74 -31.70 -7.51
CA ARG A 186 1.23 -31.27 -6.20
C ARG A 186 1.99 -30.02 -5.76
N PHE A 187 1.25 -29.04 -5.28
CA PHE A 187 1.80 -27.85 -4.66
C PHE A 187 1.14 -27.58 -3.31
N VAL A 188 1.94 -27.07 -2.38
CA VAL A 188 1.49 -26.67 -1.04
C VAL A 188 1.86 -25.22 -0.84
N GLN A 189 0.86 -24.38 -0.57
CA GLN A 189 1.05 -22.99 -0.20
C GLN A 189 0.94 -22.86 1.31
N LEU A 190 1.92 -22.21 1.93
CA LEU A 190 1.95 -21.95 3.36
C LEU A 190 2.24 -20.47 3.65
N THR A 191 1.49 -19.89 4.59
CA THR A 191 1.67 -18.49 5.01
C THR A 191 2.29 -18.42 6.41
N PRO A 192 3.43 -17.72 6.58
CA PRO A 192 3.95 -17.38 7.91
C PRO A 192 2.93 -16.57 8.71
N PRO A 193 2.76 -16.82 10.03
CA PRO A 193 1.81 -16.07 10.85
C PRO A 193 2.01 -14.55 10.73
N GLY A 194 0.93 -13.84 10.36
CA GLY A 194 0.94 -12.37 10.20
C GLY A 194 1.59 -11.85 8.92
N SER A 195 2.11 -12.71 8.04
CA SER A 195 2.66 -12.30 6.74
C SER A 195 1.56 -12.05 5.71
N GLY A 196 1.76 -11.06 4.85
CA GLY A 196 0.97 -10.87 3.62
C GLY A 196 1.55 -11.64 2.42
N CYS A 197 2.71 -12.29 2.58
CA CYS A 197 3.37 -13.11 1.56
C CYS A 197 3.42 -14.56 2.02
N SER A 198 3.11 -15.48 1.09
CA SER A 198 3.20 -16.93 1.26
C SER A 198 4.52 -17.49 0.73
N ILE A 199 4.78 -18.76 1.06
CA ILE A 199 5.66 -19.62 0.26
C ILE A 199 4.84 -20.67 -0.47
N VAL A 200 5.35 -21.16 -1.60
CA VAL A 200 4.84 -22.35 -2.27
C VAL A 200 5.96 -23.36 -2.50
N ILE A 201 5.67 -24.62 -2.18
CA ILE A 201 6.55 -25.77 -2.39
C ILE A 201 5.87 -26.79 -3.29
N GLY A 202 6.66 -27.57 -4.03
CA GLY A 202 6.17 -28.69 -4.84
C GLY A 202 6.36 -28.55 -6.35
N GLN A 203 5.93 -29.59 -7.05
CA GLN A 203 6.09 -29.74 -8.50
C GLN A 203 5.10 -28.84 -9.23
N GLY A 204 5.46 -28.38 -10.43
CA GLY A 204 4.60 -27.54 -11.29
C GLY A 204 4.44 -26.08 -10.84
N THR A 205 5.23 -25.63 -9.87
CA THR A 205 5.35 -24.23 -9.45
C THR A 205 6.13 -23.36 -10.47
N GLY A 206 6.53 -23.93 -11.60
CA GLY A 206 7.43 -23.28 -12.57
C GLY A 206 8.87 -23.13 -12.07
N ASN A 207 9.21 -23.80 -10.96
CA ASN A 207 10.52 -23.69 -10.34
C ASN A 207 11.63 -24.35 -11.16
N THR A 208 12.71 -23.60 -11.39
CA THR A 208 13.94 -24.10 -12.03
C THR A 208 15.12 -24.15 -11.07
N MET A 209 14.94 -23.71 -9.82
CA MET A 209 15.98 -23.72 -8.79
C MET A 209 16.18 -25.13 -8.24
N ALA A 210 17.43 -25.48 -7.96
CA ALA A 210 17.76 -26.74 -7.28
C ALA A 210 17.34 -26.67 -5.79
N PRO A 211 16.87 -27.76 -5.18
CA PRO A 211 16.62 -27.80 -3.74
C PRO A 211 17.83 -27.30 -2.93
N GLY A 212 17.55 -26.46 -1.92
CA GLY A 212 18.57 -25.85 -1.07
C GLY A 212 19.25 -24.59 -1.64
N SER A 213 19.00 -24.25 -2.90
CA SER A 213 19.69 -23.11 -3.54
C SER A 213 19.13 -21.75 -3.18
N LEU A 214 17.92 -21.66 -2.62
CA LEU A 214 17.32 -20.38 -2.24
C LEU A 214 17.90 -19.90 -0.90
N GLN A 215 18.44 -18.68 -0.90
CA GLN A 215 19.10 -18.08 0.26
C GLN A 215 18.61 -16.65 0.46
N GLY A 216 18.54 -16.19 1.70
CA GLY A 216 18.20 -14.80 2.04
C GLY A 216 16.70 -14.53 2.26
N LEU A 217 15.89 -15.56 2.47
CA LEU A 217 14.51 -15.35 2.94
C LEU A 217 14.53 -14.81 4.36
N GLN A 218 13.65 -13.86 4.65
CA GLN A 218 13.66 -13.18 5.94
C GLN A 218 12.27 -13.05 6.54
N LEU A 219 12.14 -13.52 7.78
CA LEU A 219 11.01 -13.31 8.66
C LEU A 219 11.33 -12.17 9.63
N VAL A 220 10.29 -11.49 10.13
CA VAL A 220 10.43 -10.40 11.09
C VAL A 220 9.55 -10.69 12.30
N VAL A 221 10.13 -10.50 13.49
CA VAL A 221 9.44 -10.65 14.78
C VAL A 221 9.70 -9.42 15.65
N ASN A 222 8.81 -9.17 16.60
CA ASN A 222 8.99 -8.09 17.57
C ASN A 222 9.99 -8.47 18.68
N ASP A 223 10.12 -9.77 18.97
CA ASP A 223 11.03 -10.32 19.99
C ASP A 223 11.67 -11.62 19.47
N ILE A 224 12.96 -11.57 19.16
CA ILE A 224 13.69 -12.70 18.60
C ILE A 224 14.07 -13.76 19.64
N HIS A 225 14.16 -13.38 20.92
CA HIS A 225 14.41 -14.34 22.00
C HIS A 225 13.18 -15.21 22.23
N ALA A 226 11.99 -14.60 22.27
CA ALA A 226 10.72 -15.31 22.36
C ALA A 226 10.51 -16.24 21.14
N ALA A 227 10.73 -15.72 19.92
CA ALA A 227 10.63 -16.52 18.71
C ALA A 227 11.59 -17.72 18.71
N ARG A 228 12.87 -17.51 19.11
CA ARG A 228 13.84 -18.61 19.22
C ARG A 228 13.40 -19.66 20.24
N ALA A 229 12.89 -19.24 21.40
CA ALA A 229 12.43 -20.16 22.44
C ALA A 229 11.27 -21.04 21.94
N GLU A 230 10.28 -20.44 21.28
CA GLU A 230 9.14 -21.16 20.68
C GLU A 230 9.59 -22.18 19.63
N LEU A 231 10.50 -21.80 18.74
CA LEU A 231 10.99 -22.70 17.69
C LEU A 231 11.85 -23.85 18.25
N VAL A 232 12.66 -23.59 19.28
CA VAL A 232 13.41 -24.64 19.99
C VAL A 232 12.45 -25.61 20.69
N GLU A 233 11.36 -25.11 21.30
CA GLU A 233 10.33 -25.96 21.92
C GLU A 233 9.65 -26.87 20.89
N ARG A 234 9.48 -26.39 19.65
CA ARG A 234 9.01 -27.20 18.52
C ARG A 234 10.06 -28.17 17.95
N GLY A 235 11.27 -28.16 18.50
CA GLY A 235 12.35 -29.06 18.16
C GLY A 235 13.17 -28.62 16.93
N MET A 236 13.26 -27.31 16.67
CA MET A 236 14.23 -26.77 15.71
C MET A 236 15.63 -26.66 16.33
N GLU A 237 16.64 -27.09 15.57
CA GLU A 237 18.04 -26.83 15.89
C GLU A 237 18.42 -25.44 15.36
N LEU A 238 18.60 -24.49 16.27
CA LEU A 238 18.86 -23.08 15.94
C LEU A 238 20.19 -22.62 16.51
N GLY A 239 20.91 -21.82 15.72
CA GLY A 239 22.14 -21.16 16.15
C GLY A 239 21.93 -20.12 17.24
N GLU A 240 23.01 -19.39 17.53
CA GLU A 240 22.98 -18.23 18.41
C GLU A 240 22.37 -17.02 17.69
N ILE A 241 21.73 -16.13 18.46
CA ILE A 241 21.30 -14.83 17.95
C ILE A 241 22.56 -13.97 17.72
N GLN A 242 22.63 -13.32 16.57
CA GLN A 242 23.72 -12.47 16.14
C GLN A 242 23.29 -11.01 16.10
N VAL A 243 24.19 -10.11 16.46
CA VAL A 243 24.05 -8.66 16.31
C VAL A 243 24.91 -8.21 15.14
N PHE A 244 24.32 -7.54 14.16
CA PHE A 244 25.01 -6.96 13.02
C PHE A 244 25.28 -5.48 13.27
N GLY A 245 26.55 -5.11 13.36
CA GLY A 245 26.99 -3.74 13.56
C GLY A 245 28.17 -3.37 12.66
N ALA A 246 28.74 -2.18 12.88
CA ALA A 246 29.84 -1.64 12.08
C ALA A 246 31.10 -2.54 12.07
N GLU A 247 31.32 -3.30 13.14
CA GLU A 247 32.47 -4.21 13.28
C GLU A 247 32.20 -5.63 12.75
N GLY A 248 31.02 -5.85 12.15
CA GLY A 248 30.57 -7.15 11.65
C GLY A 248 29.65 -7.90 12.63
N PRO A 249 29.27 -9.15 12.31
CA PRO A 249 28.39 -9.95 13.13
C PRO A 249 29.10 -10.48 14.38
N ARG A 250 28.42 -10.41 15.52
CA ARG A 250 28.85 -11.00 16.80
C ARG A 250 27.69 -11.70 17.50
N ALA A 251 27.96 -12.61 18.44
CA ALA A 251 26.90 -13.15 19.30
C ALA A 251 26.24 -12.03 20.12
N ALA A 252 24.92 -12.14 20.30
CA ALA A 252 24.13 -11.27 21.16
C ALA A 252 24.49 -11.51 22.64
N LYS A 253 24.45 -10.43 23.41
CA LYS A 253 24.68 -10.42 24.86
C LYS A 253 23.43 -9.94 25.57
N GLU A 254 23.30 -10.31 26.83
CA GLU A 254 22.21 -9.82 27.68
C GLU A 254 22.25 -8.29 27.76
N GLY A 255 21.10 -7.65 27.52
CA GLY A 255 20.96 -6.19 27.48
C GLY A 255 21.27 -5.52 26.14
N ASP A 256 21.66 -6.27 25.11
CA ASP A 256 21.77 -5.71 23.75
C ASP A 256 20.39 -5.23 23.26
N ASP A 257 20.33 -4.03 22.67
CA ASP A 257 19.18 -3.61 21.86
C ASP A 257 19.28 -4.27 20.48
N LEU A 258 18.36 -5.20 20.23
CA LEU A 258 18.34 -6.01 19.01
C LEU A 258 17.48 -5.39 17.90
N ASN A 259 16.85 -4.24 18.13
CA ASN A 259 15.96 -3.63 17.15
C ASN A 259 16.73 -3.26 15.86
N ASN A 260 16.27 -3.80 14.71
CA ASN A 260 16.88 -3.70 13.38
C ASN A 260 18.25 -4.37 13.21
N VAL A 261 18.90 -4.86 14.27
CA VAL A 261 20.28 -5.40 14.21
C VAL A 261 20.42 -6.85 14.68
N GLY A 262 19.40 -7.40 15.35
CA GLY A 262 19.38 -8.78 15.82
C GLY A 262 18.86 -9.76 14.77
N PHE A 263 19.63 -10.81 14.51
CA PHE A 263 19.34 -11.84 13.51
C PHE A 263 19.53 -13.26 14.07
N LEU A 264 18.73 -14.20 13.58
CA LEU A 264 18.88 -15.63 13.81
C LEU A 264 18.76 -16.34 12.47
N PHE A 265 19.69 -17.23 12.15
CA PHE A 265 19.70 -17.94 10.88
C PHE A 265 19.39 -19.43 11.07
N PHE A 266 18.71 -20.01 10.08
CA PHE A 266 18.46 -21.44 10.00
C PHE A 266 18.32 -21.88 8.54
N SER A 267 18.37 -23.19 8.33
CA SER A 267 18.09 -23.81 7.03
C SER A 267 16.89 -24.73 7.13
N ASP A 268 16.14 -24.83 6.04
CA ASP A 268 15.13 -25.88 5.90
C ASP A 268 15.79 -27.26 5.61
N PRO A 269 15.01 -28.37 5.54
CA PRO A 269 15.55 -29.71 5.31
C PRO A 269 16.32 -29.89 4.00
N ASP A 270 16.13 -29.00 3.03
CA ASP A 270 16.82 -29.00 1.75
C ASP A 270 18.03 -28.07 1.73
N GLY A 271 18.21 -27.22 2.75
CA GLY A 271 19.31 -26.28 2.88
C GLY A 271 18.96 -24.85 2.48
N ASN A 272 17.69 -24.55 2.18
CA ASN A 272 17.29 -23.18 1.85
C ASN A 272 17.46 -22.28 3.08
N GLY A 273 18.13 -21.16 2.91
CA GLY A 273 18.54 -20.28 4.00
C GLY A 273 17.49 -19.25 4.37
N TRP A 274 17.22 -19.17 5.67
CA TRP A 274 16.30 -18.24 6.29
C TRP A 274 16.98 -17.42 7.38
N ALA A 275 16.50 -16.20 7.56
CA ALA A 275 16.82 -15.31 8.66
C ALA A 275 15.54 -14.90 9.39
N ILE A 276 15.62 -14.75 10.71
CA ILE A 276 14.63 -14.06 11.54
C ILE A 276 15.29 -12.80 12.04
N GLN A 277 14.69 -11.63 11.78
CA GLN A 277 15.18 -10.33 12.24
C GLN A 277 14.24 -9.75 13.30
N GLN A 278 14.80 -9.14 14.35
CA GLN A 278 14.01 -8.32 15.27
C GLN A 278 13.75 -6.93 14.72
N ILE A 279 12.48 -6.54 14.61
CA ILE A 279 12.05 -5.16 14.36
C ILE A 279 10.87 -4.87 15.28
N THR A 280 11.07 -4.02 16.29
CA THR A 280 10.05 -3.74 17.32
C THR A 280 8.97 -2.76 16.84
N SER A 281 9.27 -1.99 15.80
CA SER A 281 8.35 -1.02 15.18
C SER A 281 8.80 -0.74 13.76
N ARG A 282 7.86 -0.79 12.81
CA ARG A 282 8.09 -0.28 11.44
C ARG A 282 7.62 1.18 11.39
N PRO A 283 8.44 2.11 10.85
CA PRO A 283 8.03 3.49 10.65
C PRO A 283 6.90 3.63 9.64
#